data_AF-A0A354GYU7-F1
#
_entry.id   AF-A0A354GYU7-F1
#
_cell.length_a   1.000
_cell.length_b   1.000
_cell.length_c   1.000
_cell.angle_alpha   90.00
_cell.angle_beta   90.00
_cell.angle_gamma   90.00
#
_symmetry.space_group_name_H-M   'P 1'
#
loop_
_entity.id
_entity.type
_entity.pdbx_description
1 polymer ?
#
loop_
_entity_poly.entity_id
_entity_poly.type
_entity_poly.pdbx_seq_one_letter_code
_entity_poly.pdbx_strand_id
1 'polypeptide(L)'
;MSRPKVKPKALRHVFSVPEILEWVDAHHARTGAWPGLDSGPVTGILAEKWRNVDSGLRLGLRGLPGGSSLAQLLAEQRNVRNSGGLPVLRRKQILIWADAHRKRTGAWPTSESGPIAEAPGETWRAVDGAFRVGVRGIAAGSSLAQFLALRRGRRNLRDLPRFTVRQILAWADAHHKRTGTWPTTTSGPVVDAPGETWSAVGVALYNGRRGLPGRTTLAQMLAARRSVPMSSHLPPLSLPKMRIWARAHKRRTGNWPTPTAGPISGAPGMTWRKVYNSLREGYRGLPGGQTLAVLRTERPTESAPRPRRSPLTDEQVLAWADAHHQRTGRWPHSRSGPIPEAPGETWRAIDRALHAGRRELTQTNSLVCLLAERRDWRTHPYTPQLRSRQILAWAAAHHRREGSWPNQRSGPIPEAPGETWRSVDDALRLGTRGLPRRVCLARLLAEEYGIRNRTNLPRFTHARVWAWLQSHFRRTGKWPHAASGQVIDAPAETWKAIDVALRHGYRGFAAGQSLGRLLAARRGAKPRG
;
A
#
# COMPACT_ATOMS: atom_id res chain seq x y z
N MET A 1 -58.95 -41.86 -8.21
CA MET A 1 -57.81 -41.00 -7.84
C MET A 1 -56.91 -41.74 -6.85
N SER A 2 -55.82 -42.35 -7.32
CA SER A 2 -54.93 -43.17 -6.47
C SER A 2 -53.93 -42.31 -5.70
N ARG A 3 -53.93 -42.43 -4.36
CA ARG A 3 -52.95 -41.78 -3.47
C ARG A 3 -51.52 -42.24 -3.82
N PRO A 4 -50.54 -41.33 -3.95
CA PRO A 4 -49.17 -41.73 -4.23
C PRO A 4 -48.57 -42.49 -3.04
N LYS A 5 -48.04 -43.69 -3.31
CA LYS A 5 -47.34 -44.55 -2.34
C LYS A 5 -46.20 -43.76 -1.67
N VAL A 6 -46.23 -43.69 -0.34
CA VAL A 6 -45.17 -43.10 0.49
C VAL A 6 -43.88 -43.89 0.25
N LYS A 7 -42.84 -43.22 -0.29
CA LYS A 7 -41.52 -43.85 -0.47
C LYS A 7 -40.98 -44.28 0.90
N PRO A 8 -40.45 -45.51 1.04
CA PRO A 8 -39.87 -45.97 2.30
C PRO A 8 -38.74 -45.02 2.73
N LYS A 9 -38.78 -44.54 3.98
CA LYS A 9 -37.68 -43.78 4.57
C LYS A 9 -36.45 -44.67 4.58
N ALA A 10 -35.47 -44.37 3.72
CA ALA A 10 -34.17 -45.02 3.77
C ALA A 10 -33.63 -44.94 5.21
N LEU A 11 -33.31 -46.10 5.78
CA LEU A 11 -32.70 -46.20 7.11
C LEU A 11 -31.43 -45.35 7.09
N ARG A 12 -31.37 -44.37 8.01
CA ARG A 12 -30.21 -43.46 8.10
C ARG A 12 -29.03 -44.25 8.64
N HIS A 13 -27.89 -44.18 7.94
CA HIS A 13 -26.64 -44.84 8.33
C HIS A 13 -26.27 -44.51 9.78
N VAL A 14 -25.91 -45.55 10.53
CA VAL A 14 -25.44 -45.49 11.93
C VAL A 14 -23.94 -45.27 11.88
N PHE A 15 -23.44 -44.31 12.66
CA PHE A 15 -22.03 -43.93 12.62
C PHE A 15 -21.31 -44.37 13.88
N SER A 16 -20.04 -44.76 13.74
CA SER A 16 -19.15 -44.97 14.89
C SER A 16 -18.12 -43.83 15.01
N VAL A 17 -17.57 -43.62 16.21
CA VAL A 17 -16.51 -42.62 16.43
C VAL A 17 -15.26 -42.88 15.57
N PRO A 18 -14.74 -44.13 15.46
CA PRO A 18 -13.62 -44.43 14.57
C PRO A 18 -13.89 -44.07 13.10
N GLU A 19 -15.09 -44.39 12.60
CA GLU A 19 -15.50 -44.08 11.22
C GLU A 19 -15.52 -42.56 10.97
N ILE A 20 -16.00 -41.77 11.94
CA ILE A 20 -15.95 -40.31 11.87
C ILE A 20 -14.50 -39.81 11.80
N LEU A 21 -13.59 -40.38 12.60
CA LEU A 21 -12.18 -39.97 12.61
C LEU A 21 -11.49 -40.25 11.26
N GLU A 22 -11.76 -41.39 10.63
CA GLU A 22 -11.24 -41.71 9.29
C GLU A 22 -11.70 -40.66 8.25
N TRP A 23 -12.97 -40.26 8.28
CA TRP A 23 -13.47 -39.22 7.37
C TRP A 23 -12.82 -37.87 7.62
N VAL A 24 -12.54 -37.55 8.87
CA VAL A 24 -11.88 -36.30 9.25
C VAL A 24 -10.45 -36.31 8.72
N ASP A 25 -9.70 -37.39 8.95
CA ASP A 25 -8.32 -37.52 8.51
C ASP A 25 -8.23 -37.48 6.97
N ALA A 26 -9.14 -38.15 6.27
CA ALA A 26 -9.27 -38.07 4.81
C ALA A 26 -9.59 -36.64 4.33
N HIS A 27 -10.45 -35.92 5.05
CA HIS A 27 -10.73 -34.51 4.74
C HIS A 27 -9.50 -33.63 4.93
N HIS A 28 -8.77 -33.79 6.02
CA HIS A 28 -7.56 -33.05 6.33
C HIS A 28 -6.45 -33.34 5.31
N ALA A 29 -6.23 -34.61 4.95
CA ALA A 29 -5.28 -35.00 3.92
C ALA A 29 -5.59 -34.35 2.56
N ARG A 30 -6.87 -34.21 2.21
CA ARG A 30 -7.30 -33.62 0.93
C ARG A 30 -7.25 -32.09 0.90
N THR A 31 -7.57 -31.42 2.01
CA THR A 31 -7.75 -29.96 2.02
C THR A 31 -6.64 -29.21 2.75
N GLY A 32 -5.82 -29.90 3.54
CA GLY A 32 -4.87 -29.32 4.48
C GLY A 32 -5.51 -28.64 5.69
N ALA A 33 -6.82 -28.82 5.91
CA ALA A 33 -7.56 -28.22 7.02
C ALA A 33 -8.50 -29.22 7.68
N TRP A 34 -8.64 -29.13 9.01
CA TRP A 34 -9.58 -29.96 9.75
C TRP A 34 -11.02 -29.55 9.45
N PRO A 35 -11.97 -30.50 9.33
CA PRO A 35 -13.35 -30.17 9.01
C PRO A 35 -14.04 -29.42 10.15
N GLY A 36 -14.78 -28.36 9.82
CA GLY A 36 -15.71 -27.65 10.70
C GLY A 36 -17.17 -27.89 10.29
N LEU A 37 -18.11 -27.29 11.04
CA LEU A 37 -19.56 -27.42 10.79
C LEU A 37 -19.97 -27.08 9.36
N ASP A 38 -19.25 -26.15 8.73
CA ASP A 38 -19.53 -25.63 7.40
C ASP A 38 -18.59 -26.18 6.31
N SER A 39 -17.78 -27.22 6.63
CA SER A 39 -16.90 -27.89 5.65
C SER A 39 -17.66 -28.68 4.58
N GLY A 40 -18.99 -28.65 4.59
CA GLY A 40 -19.84 -29.19 3.53
C GLY A 40 -20.16 -30.68 3.71
N PRO A 41 -20.35 -31.43 2.60
CA PRO A 41 -20.64 -32.85 2.64
C PRO A 41 -19.41 -33.69 3.04
N VAL A 42 -19.65 -34.82 3.69
CA VAL A 42 -18.62 -35.82 3.99
C VAL A 42 -18.33 -36.59 2.69
N THR A 43 -17.08 -36.63 2.26
CA THR A 43 -16.67 -37.28 1.01
C THR A 43 -16.88 -38.80 1.13
N GLY A 44 -17.49 -39.43 0.12
CA GLY A 44 -17.74 -40.88 0.11
C GLY A 44 -19.09 -41.31 0.69
N ILE A 45 -19.87 -40.40 1.28
CA ILE A 45 -21.17 -40.73 1.89
C ILE A 45 -22.28 -39.90 1.26
N LEU A 46 -23.25 -40.58 0.68
CA LEU A 46 -24.41 -39.93 0.08
C LEU A 46 -25.22 -39.17 1.13
N ALA A 47 -25.44 -37.88 0.87
CA ALA A 47 -26.30 -36.97 1.62
C ALA A 47 -25.85 -36.59 3.05
N GLU A 48 -24.64 -36.95 3.49
CA GLU A 48 -24.17 -36.61 4.83
C GLU A 48 -23.29 -35.35 4.87
N LYS A 49 -23.44 -34.54 5.93
CA LYS A 49 -22.72 -33.27 6.12
C LYS A 49 -22.06 -33.23 7.49
N TRP A 50 -20.94 -32.51 7.60
CA TRP A 50 -20.23 -32.33 8.87
C TRP A 50 -21.10 -31.78 10.00
N ARG A 51 -22.04 -30.87 9.67
CA ARG A 51 -23.04 -30.38 10.64
C ARG A 51 -23.94 -31.49 11.21
N ASN A 52 -24.30 -32.49 10.41
CA ASN A 52 -25.12 -33.59 10.89
C ASN A 52 -24.31 -34.56 11.76
N VAL A 53 -23.03 -34.78 11.43
CA VAL A 53 -22.09 -35.54 12.26
C VAL A 53 -21.93 -34.86 13.62
N ASP A 54 -21.71 -33.54 13.63
CA ASP A 54 -21.65 -32.75 14.87
C ASP A 54 -22.96 -32.82 15.67
N SER A 55 -24.12 -32.69 15.02
CA SER A 55 -25.42 -32.88 15.69
C SER A 55 -25.57 -34.29 16.28
N GLY A 56 -25.07 -35.32 15.59
CA GLY A 56 -25.04 -36.69 16.08
C GLY A 56 -24.20 -36.83 17.34
N LEU A 57 -23.00 -36.27 17.34
CA LEU A 57 -22.10 -36.24 18.50
C LEU A 57 -22.70 -35.48 19.69
N ARG A 58 -23.42 -34.37 19.44
CA ARG A 58 -24.07 -33.57 20.49
C ARG A 58 -25.27 -34.25 21.11
N LEU A 59 -26.16 -34.76 20.26
CA LEU A 59 -27.49 -35.23 20.68
C LEU A 59 -27.57 -36.74 20.88
N GLY A 60 -26.50 -37.48 20.62
CA GLY A 60 -26.48 -38.95 20.72
C GLY A 60 -27.32 -39.63 19.64
N LEU A 61 -27.34 -39.04 18.44
CA LEU A 61 -28.12 -39.58 17.32
C LEU A 61 -27.26 -40.53 16.48
N ARG A 62 -27.91 -41.49 15.83
CA ARG A 62 -27.29 -42.45 14.89
C ARG A 62 -26.22 -43.34 15.54
N GLY A 63 -26.50 -43.82 16.75
CA GLY A 63 -25.63 -44.76 17.47
C GLY A 63 -24.46 -44.12 18.23
N LEU A 64 -24.36 -42.78 18.23
CA LEU A 64 -23.35 -42.06 18.98
C LEU A 64 -23.79 -41.84 20.44
N PRO A 65 -22.87 -41.80 21.42
CA PRO A 65 -23.19 -41.69 22.84
C PRO A 65 -23.80 -40.34 23.27
N GLY A 66 -23.65 -39.29 22.46
CA GLY A 66 -24.10 -37.94 22.80
C GLY A 66 -23.16 -37.19 23.73
N GLY A 67 -23.42 -35.89 23.95
CA GLY A 67 -22.65 -35.07 24.88
C GLY A 67 -21.26 -34.61 24.39
N SER A 68 -20.89 -34.92 23.14
CA SER A 68 -19.64 -34.45 22.52
C SER A 68 -19.94 -33.50 21.34
N SER A 69 -18.92 -33.01 20.68
CA SER A 69 -19.04 -32.23 19.44
C SER A 69 -17.90 -32.59 18.52
N LEU A 70 -18.03 -32.30 17.23
CA LEU A 70 -16.93 -32.53 16.28
C LEU A 70 -15.67 -31.80 16.74
N ALA A 71 -15.81 -30.58 17.26
CA ALA A 71 -14.68 -29.82 17.80
C ALA A 71 -14.06 -30.44 19.06
N GLN A 72 -14.86 -31.02 19.97
CA GLN A 72 -14.35 -31.75 21.14
C GLN A 72 -13.65 -33.04 20.73
N LEU A 73 -14.28 -33.83 19.86
CA LEU A 73 -13.72 -35.08 19.37
C LEU A 73 -12.37 -34.86 18.69
N LEU A 74 -12.24 -33.82 17.86
CA LEU A 74 -10.96 -33.46 17.22
C LEU A 74 -9.91 -32.96 18.21
N ALA A 75 -10.32 -32.27 19.27
CA ALA A 75 -9.41 -31.86 20.32
C ALA A 75 -8.87 -33.04 21.11
N GLU A 76 -9.73 -33.97 21.48
CA GLU A 76 -9.37 -35.17 22.25
C GLU A 76 -8.51 -36.13 21.42
N GLN A 77 -8.90 -36.39 20.16
CA GLN A 77 -8.32 -37.49 19.37
C GLN A 77 -7.20 -37.06 18.42
N ARG A 78 -7.13 -35.78 18.06
CA ARG A 78 -6.19 -35.26 17.05
C ARG A 78 -5.47 -34.00 17.52
N ASN A 79 -5.62 -33.64 18.81
CA ASN A 79 -5.04 -32.43 19.41
C ASN A 79 -5.38 -31.15 18.62
N VAL A 80 -6.55 -31.12 17.96
CA VAL A 80 -7.02 -29.96 17.19
C VAL A 80 -7.63 -28.96 18.14
N ARG A 81 -7.22 -27.71 18.05
CA ARG A 81 -7.69 -26.68 18.97
C ARG A 81 -9.21 -26.47 18.93
N ASN A 82 -9.92 -26.82 20.01
CA ASN A 82 -11.34 -26.54 20.17
C ASN A 82 -11.58 -25.06 20.51
N SER A 83 -12.04 -24.27 19.54
CA SER A 83 -12.32 -22.83 19.71
C SER A 83 -13.49 -22.54 20.67
N GLY A 84 -14.42 -23.48 20.84
CA GLY A 84 -15.56 -23.36 21.75
C GLY A 84 -15.26 -23.79 23.19
N GLY A 85 -14.21 -24.59 23.40
CA GLY A 85 -13.75 -25.06 24.71
C GLY A 85 -12.57 -24.27 25.27
N LEU A 86 -12.24 -23.11 24.69
CA LEU A 86 -11.07 -22.35 25.12
C LEU A 86 -11.26 -21.82 26.55
N PRO A 87 -10.22 -21.90 27.40
CA PRO A 87 -10.30 -21.42 28.78
C PRO A 87 -10.65 -19.93 28.81
N VAL A 88 -11.41 -19.56 29.85
CA VAL A 88 -11.80 -18.17 30.14
C VAL A 88 -10.55 -17.30 30.23
N LEU A 89 -10.50 -16.23 29.45
CA LEU A 89 -9.38 -15.30 29.45
C LEU A 89 -9.56 -14.30 30.60
N ARG A 90 -8.82 -14.52 31.69
CA ARG A 90 -8.79 -13.58 32.80
C ARG A 90 -7.99 -12.33 32.40
N ARG A 91 -8.57 -11.14 32.58
CA ARG A 91 -7.90 -9.86 32.28
C ARG A 91 -6.52 -9.73 32.94
N LYS A 92 -6.35 -10.21 34.18
CA LYS A 92 -5.06 -10.22 34.89
C LYS A 92 -4.00 -11.07 34.16
N GLN A 93 -4.40 -12.21 33.61
CA GLN A 93 -3.50 -13.11 32.88
C GLN A 93 -3.03 -12.49 31.56
N ILE A 94 -3.93 -11.82 30.83
CA ILE A 94 -3.56 -11.06 29.61
C ILE A 94 -2.53 -9.98 29.93
N LEU A 95 -2.65 -9.30 31.08
CA LEU A 95 -1.65 -8.31 31.50
C LEU A 95 -0.28 -8.95 31.77
N ILE A 96 -0.23 -10.09 32.46
CA ILE A 96 1.01 -10.83 32.70
C ILE A 96 1.69 -11.20 31.37
N TRP A 97 0.93 -11.75 30.41
CA TRP A 97 1.45 -12.06 29.08
C TRP A 97 1.94 -10.81 28.34
N ALA A 98 1.25 -9.67 28.48
CA ALA A 98 1.63 -8.45 27.80
C ALA A 98 2.88 -7.82 28.40
N ASP A 99 3.01 -7.89 29.72
CA ASP A 99 4.19 -7.44 30.48
C ASP A 99 5.41 -8.31 30.10
N ALA A 100 5.25 -9.64 30.03
CA ALA A 100 6.29 -10.58 29.59
C ALA A 100 6.70 -10.35 28.12
N HIS A 101 5.73 -10.15 27.22
CA HIS A 101 6.00 -9.80 25.82
C HIS A 101 6.81 -8.51 25.73
N ARG A 102 6.45 -7.47 26.48
CA ARG A 102 7.20 -6.21 26.52
C ARG A 102 8.60 -6.38 27.08
N LYS A 103 8.77 -7.17 28.14
CA LYS A 103 10.10 -7.46 28.70
C LYS A 103 11.02 -8.09 27.66
N ARG A 104 10.48 -8.95 26.79
CA ARG A 104 11.24 -9.64 25.74
C ARG A 104 11.49 -8.80 24.49
N THR A 105 10.53 -8.01 24.02
CA THR A 105 10.62 -7.31 22.73
C THR A 105 10.87 -5.81 22.84
N GLY A 106 10.79 -5.25 24.04
CA GLY A 106 10.80 -3.80 24.28
C GLY A 106 9.49 -3.10 23.90
N ALA A 107 8.53 -3.80 23.29
CA ALA A 107 7.28 -3.23 22.80
C ALA A 107 6.06 -3.92 23.41
N TRP A 108 4.97 -3.17 23.61
CA TRP A 108 3.68 -3.77 23.98
C TRP A 108 3.08 -4.55 22.80
N PRO A 109 2.44 -5.71 23.04
CA PRO A 109 1.88 -6.52 21.98
C PRO A 109 0.76 -5.78 21.24
N THR A 110 0.59 -6.13 19.97
CA THR A 110 -0.48 -5.69 19.06
C THR A 110 -1.23 -6.92 18.56
N SER A 111 -2.37 -6.75 17.86
CA SER A 111 -3.07 -7.89 17.23
C SER A 111 -2.17 -8.68 16.27
N GLU A 112 -1.12 -8.06 15.74
CA GLU A 112 -0.19 -8.64 14.78
C GLU A 112 1.09 -9.20 15.44
N SER A 113 1.21 -9.15 16.77
CA SER A 113 2.39 -9.63 17.49
C SER A 113 2.55 -11.16 17.54
N GLY A 114 1.68 -11.90 16.83
CA GLY A 114 1.79 -13.34 16.65
C GLY A 114 1.36 -14.18 17.88
N PRO A 115 1.96 -15.36 18.06
CA PRO A 115 1.71 -16.26 19.20
C PRO A 115 2.10 -15.66 20.57
N ILE A 116 1.43 -16.11 21.62
CA ILE A 116 1.74 -15.77 23.02
C ILE A 116 2.66 -16.85 23.58
N ALA A 117 3.90 -16.49 23.95
CA ALA A 117 4.91 -17.46 24.38
C ALA A 117 4.50 -18.15 25.70
N GLU A 118 3.82 -17.42 26.56
CA GLU A 118 3.36 -17.84 27.89
C GLU A 118 2.04 -18.64 27.82
N ALA A 119 1.48 -18.84 26.63
CA ALA A 119 0.25 -19.57 26.42
C ALA A 119 0.26 -20.26 25.04
N PRO A 120 0.86 -21.46 24.95
CA PRO A 120 0.89 -22.25 23.73
C PRO A 120 -0.51 -22.39 23.11
N GLY A 121 -0.58 -22.13 21.80
CA GLY A 121 -1.84 -22.09 21.07
C GLY A 121 -2.55 -20.73 21.09
N GLU A 122 -2.30 -19.83 22.05
CA GLU A 122 -2.88 -18.49 22.03
C GLU A 122 -2.13 -17.53 21.09
N THR A 123 -2.88 -16.59 20.52
CA THR A 123 -2.31 -15.51 19.69
C THR A 123 -2.85 -14.17 20.14
N TRP A 124 -2.07 -13.11 19.96
CA TRP A 124 -2.51 -11.75 20.27
C TRP A 124 -3.72 -11.31 19.44
N ARG A 125 -3.85 -11.83 18.21
CA ARG A 125 -5.04 -11.62 17.36
C ARG A 125 -6.30 -12.23 17.98
N ALA A 126 -6.22 -13.44 18.53
CA ALA A 126 -7.35 -14.09 19.20
C ALA A 126 -7.76 -13.34 20.47
N VAL A 127 -6.78 -12.88 21.25
CA VAL A 127 -7.04 -12.04 22.44
C VAL A 127 -7.70 -10.71 22.06
N ASP A 128 -7.20 -10.03 21.02
CA ASP A 128 -7.81 -8.78 20.54
C ASP A 128 -9.23 -9.01 20.00
N GLY A 129 -9.46 -10.11 19.28
CA GLY A 129 -10.78 -10.53 18.85
C GLY A 129 -11.74 -10.75 20.02
N ALA A 130 -11.26 -11.36 21.11
CA ALA A 130 -12.04 -11.56 22.33
C ALA A 130 -12.47 -10.25 22.99
N PHE A 131 -11.60 -9.22 23.02
CA PHE A 131 -11.98 -7.88 23.50
C PHE A 131 -13.04 -7.20 22.62
N ARG A 132 -12.95 -7.38 21.30
CA ARG A 132 -13.87 -6.72 20.35
C ARG A 132 -15.27 -7.33 20.42
N VAL A 133 -15.34 -8.66 20.35
CA VAL A 133 -16.62 -9.39 20.26
C VAL A 133 -17.23 -9.63 21.65
N GLY A 134 -16.42 -9.69 22.70
CA GLY A 134 -16.87 -9.99 24.05
C GLY A 134 -17.08 -11.47 24.29
N VAL A 135 -16.05 -12.27 24.01
CA VAL A 135 -16.07 -13.73 24.22
C VAL A 135 -15.02 -14.15 25.23
N ARG A 136 -15.08 -15.40 25.72
CA ARG A 136 -14.13 -15.97 26.70
C ARG A 136 -14.08 -15.22 28.03
N GLY A 137 -15.24 -14.71 28.50
CA GLY A 137 -15.37 -14.00 29.78
C GLY A 137 -14.84 -12.56 29.77
N ILE A 138 -14.61 -11.98 28.59
CA ILE A 138 -14.26 -10.58 28.41
C ILE A 138 -15.50 -9.84 27.91
N ALA A 139 -15.84 -8.69 28.49
CA ALA A 139 -16.92 -7.84 27.99
C ALA A 139 -16.57 -7.25 26.60
N ALA A 140 -17.57 -7.18 25.72
CA ALA A 140 -17.44 -6.65 24.36
C ALA A 140 -17.12 -5.14 24.35
N GLY A 141 -16.71 -4.63 23.17
CA GLY A 141 -16.60 -3.20 22.92
C GLY A 141 -15.26 -2.57 23.26
N SER A 142 -14.21 -3.38 23.48
CA SER A 142 -12.84 -2.88 23.63
C SER A 142 -11.88 -3.50 22.61
N SER A 143 -10.61 -3.14 22.69
CA SER A 143 -9.51 -3.76 21.95
C SER A 143 -8.36 -4.02 22.89
N LEU A 144 -7.46 -4.95 22.54
CA LEU A 144 -6.23 -5.17 23.29
C LEU A 144 -5.45 -3.86 23.49
N ALA A 145 -5.43 -3.01 22.46
CA ALA A 145 -4.78 -1.71 22.53
C ALA A 145 -5.43 -0.78 23.57
N GLN A 146 -6.76 -0.67 23.59
CA GLN A 146 -7.50 0.12 24.59
C GLN A 146 -7.35 -0.46 26.00
N PHE A 147 -7.38 -1.79 26.13
CA PHE A 147 -7.20 -2.47 27.41
C PHE A 147 -5.81 -2.20 28.01
N LEU A 148 -4.76 -2.32 27.22
CA LEU A 148 -3.39 -2.00 27.65
C LEU A 148 -3.21 -0.50 27.90
N ALA A 149 -3.89 0.36 27.14
CA ALA A 149 -3.89 1.79 27.39
C ALA A 149 -4.45 2.13 28.78
N LEU A 150 -5.62 1.58 29.09
CA LEU A 150 -6.30 1.80 30.36
C LEU A 150 -5.52 1.24 31.56
N ARG A 151 -4.90 0.06 31.43
CA ARG A 151 -4.29 -0.65 32.57
C ARG A 151 -2.79 -0.42 32.76
N ARG A 152 -2.09 0.05 31.74
CA ARG A 152 -0.63 0.21 31.72
C ARG A 152 -0.18 1.58 31.19
N GLY A 153 -1.11 2.51 30.99
CA GLY A 153 -0.82 3.84 30.47
C GLY A 153 -0.26 3.81 29.04
N ARG A 154 -0.46 2.71 28.29
CA ARG A 154 0.02 2.64 26.90
C ARG A 154 -0.72 3.69 26.07
N ARG A 155 0.03 4.51 25.36
CA ARG A 155 -0.53 5.48 24.44
C ARG A 155 -1.33 4.78 23.32
N ASN A 156 -2.65 4.97 23.29
CA ASN A 156 -3.52 4.44 22.24
C ASN A 156 -3.50 5.41 21.04
N LEU A 157 -2.88 5.00 19.93
CA LEU A 157 -2.77 5.84 18.73
C LEU A 157 -4.12 6.26 18.12
N ARG A 158 -5.19 5.52 18.40
CA ARG A 158 -6.55 5.84 17.93
C ARG A 158 -7.32 6.75 18.88
N ASP A 159 -6.86 6.88 20.11
CA ASP A 159 -7.49 7.67 21.17
C ASP A 159 -6.50 8.73 21.70
N LEU A 160 -5.75 9.33 20.79
CA LEU A 160 -4.83 10.39 21.14
C LEU A 160 -5.63 11.66 21.47
N PRO A 161 -5.22 12.43 22.51
CA PRO A 161 -5.88 13.68 22.86
C PRO A 161 -6.02 14.59 21.64
N ARG A 162 -7.09 15.37 21.53
CA ARG A 162 -7.14 16.37 20.44
C ARG A 162 -6.03 17.41 20.62
N PHE A 163 -5.41 17.84 19.53
CA PHE A 163 -4.50 18.97 19.54
C PHE A 163 -5.29 20.24 19.21
N THR A 164 -4.96 21.32 19.90
CA THR A 164 -5.38 22.66 19.47
C THR A 164 -4.21 23.37 18.81
N VAL A 165 -4.51 24.26 17.86
CA VAL A 165 -3.48 25.12 17.24
C VAL A 165 -2.72 25.91 18.32
N ARG A 166 -3.43 26.41 19.34
CA ARG A 166 -2.84 27.14 20.47
C ARG A 166 -1.82 26.29 21.24
N GLN A 167 -2.15 25.03 21.51
CA GLN A 167 -1.26 24.11 22.22
C GLN A 167 0.02 23.83 21.42
N ILE A 168 -0.10 23.60 20.11
CA ILE A 168 1.08 23.38 19.25
C ILE A 168 1.96 24.64 19.20
N LEU A 169 1.35 25.82 19.14
CA LEU A 169 2.09 27.09 19.17
C LEU A 169 2.84 27.27 20.50
N ALA A 170 2.21 26.98 21.64
CA ALA A 170 2.86 27.07 22.95
C ALA A 170 4.10 26.14 23.04
N TRP A 171 3.98 24.90 22.54
CA TRP A 171 5.12 23.99 22.44
C TRP A 171 6.23 24.50 21.51
N ALA A 172 5.85 25.18 20.42
CA ALA A 172 6.82 25.71 19.48
C ALA A 172 7.56 26.93 20.04
N ASP A 173 6.84 27.80 20.76
CA ASP A 173 7.38 28.95 21.48
C ASP A 173 8.36 28.47 22.58
N ALA A 174 7.99 27.46 23.37
CA ALA A 174 8.86 26.85 24.39
C ALA A 174 10.12 26.20 23.77
N HIS A 175 9.95 25.45 22.67
CA HIS A 175 11.08 24.90 21.92
C HIS A 175 12.02 26.01 21.43
N HIS A 176 11.47 27.05 20.80
CA HIS A 176 12.25 28.19 20.31
C HIS A 176 12.98 28.92 21.45
N LYS A 177 12.32 29.15 22.59
CA LYS A 177 12.95 29.74 23.78
C LYS A 177 14.14 28.93 24.27
N ARG A 178 14.06 27.60 24.24
CA ARG A 178 15.13 26.70 24.70
C ARG A 178 16.28 26.54 23.70
N THR A 179 15.98 26.43 22.40
CA THR A 179 16.98 26.07 21.38
C THR A 179 17.40 27.24 20.48
N GLY A 180 16.79 28.41 20.64
CA GLY A 180 16.95 29.57 19.75
C GLY A 180 16.45 29.32 18.32
N THR A 181 15.72 28.22 18.08
CA THR A 181 15.30 27.79 16.74
C THR A 181 13.89 27.21 16.76
N TRP A 182 13.10 27.59 15.75
CA TRP A 182 11.74 27.08 15.62
C TRP A 182 11.77 25.59 15.27
N PRO A 183 10.86 24.79 15.82
CA PRO A 183 10.85 23.36 15.58
C PRO A 183 10.51 23.03 14.13
N THR A 184 11.15 22.00 13.61
CA THR A 184 10.81 21.33 12.35
C THR A 184 10.24 19.95 12.64
N THR A 185 9.69 19.27 11.64
CA THR A 185 9.23 17.87 11.79
C THR A 185 10.35 16.91 12.21
N THR A 186 11.61 17.30 12.06
CA THR A 186 12.79 16.53 12.46
C THR A 186 13.38 16.95 13.82
N SER A 187 12.76 17.90 14.52
CA SER A 187 13.23 18.38 15.84
C SER A 187 13.09 17.35 16.98
N GLY A 188 12.57 16.16 16.70
CA GLY A 188 12.49 15.07 17.66
C GLY A 188 11.29 15.17 18.62
N PRO A 189 11.44 14.73 19.89
CA PRO A 189 10.38 14.78 20.90
C PRO A 189 9.95 16.21 21.28
N VAL A 190 8.67 16.37 21.63
CA VAL A 190 8.15 17.60 22.23
C VAL A 190 8.36 17.51 23.73
N VAL A 191 9.31 18.29 24.27
CA VAL A 191 9.71 18.23 25.69
C VAL A 191 8.52 18.46 26.62
N ASP A 192 7.68 19.44 26.29
CA ASP A 192 6.51 19.82 27.10
C ASP A 192 5.28 18.92 26.86
N ALA A 193 5.45 17.83 26.11
CA ALA A 193 4.40 16.84 25.86
C ALA A 193 5.00 15.43 25.75
N PRO A 194 5.23 14.76 26.90
CA PRO A 194 5.82 13.42 26.93
C PRO A 194 5.12 12.44 25.97
N GLY A 195 5.92 11.80 25.13
CA GLY A 195 5.45 10.86 24.12
C GLY A 195 5.04 11.50 22.78
N GLU A 196 4.92 12.82 22.66
CA GLU A 196 4.71 13.52 21.39
C GLU A 196 6.03 13.80 20.67
N THR A 197 5.98 13.84 19.33
CA THR A 197 7.13 14.24 18.49
C THR A 197 6.69 15.29 17.48
N TRP A 198 7.61 16.14 17.06
CA TRP A 198 7.34 17.15 16.04
C TRP A 198 6.93 16.56 14.69
N SER A 199 7.40 15.35 14.38
CA SER A 199 6.95 14.60 13.20
C SER A 199 5.47 14.22 13.31
N ALA A 200 5.02 13.69 14.45
CA ALA A 200 3.62 13.35 14.68
C ALA A 200 2.71 14.58 14.63
N VAL A 201 3.17 15.71 15.18
CA VAL A 201 2.49 17.01 15.07
C VAL A 201 2.37 17.44 13.60
N GLY A 202 3.45 17.36 12.83
CA GLY A 202 3.44 17.70 11.40
C GLY A 202 2.48 16.83 10.59
N VAL A 203 2.47 15.51 10.83
CA VAL A 203 1.54 14.58 10.20
C VAL A 203 0.09 14.89 10.57
N ALA A 204 -0.17 15.27 11.82
CA ALA A 204 -1.51 15.65 12.28
C ALA A 204 -2.00 16.94 11.62
N LEU A 205 -1.13 17.96 11.52
CA LEU A 205 -1.42 19.23 10.83
C LEU A 205 -1.68 19.03 9.33
N TYR A 206 -0.90 18.18 8.66
CA TYR A 206 -1.04 17.94 7.22
C TYR A 206 -2.30 17.13 6.89
N ASN A 207 -2.57 16.06 7.64
CA ASN A 207 -3.69 15.16 7.37
C ASN A 207 -5.02 15.56 8.04
N GLY A 208 -5.04 16.61 8.87
CA GLY A 208 -6.23 17.01 9.61
C GLY A 208 -6.63 16.00 10.69
N ARG A 209 -5.64 15.38 11.33
CA ARG A 209 -5.89 14.41 12.42
C ARG A 209 -5.89 15.14 13.76
N ARG A 210 -6.45 14.49 14.78
CA ARG A 210 -6.51 14.99 16.17
C ARG A 210 -7.24 16.33 16.33
N GLY A 211 -8.26 16.58 15.51
CA GLY A 211 -9.08 17.79 15.60
C GLY A 211 -8.49 19.02 14.91
N LEU A 212 -7.42 18.85 14.13
CA LEU A 212 -6.82 19.91 13.32
C LEU A 212 -7.49 20.00 11.94
N PRO A 213 -7.56 21.19 11.31
CA PRO A 213 -8.26 21.39 10.04
C PRO A 213 -7.61 20.70 8.82
N GLY A 214 -6.33 20.32 8.92
CA GLY A 214 -5.60 19.67 7.83
C GLY A 214 -4.94 20.64 6.86
N ARG A 215 -4.25 20.09 5.87
CA ARG A 215 -3.62 20.80 4.73
C ARG A 215 -2.64 21.92 5.10
N THR A 216 -2.18 21.95 6.35
CA THR A 216 -1.23 22.95 6.84
C THR A 216 0.02 22.24 7.31
N THR A 217 1.19 22.83 7.06
CA THR A 217 2.45 22.34 7.62
C THR A 217 2.80 23.10 8.89
N LEU A 218 3.63 22.50 9.75
CA LEU A 218 4.16 23.18 10.94
C LEU A 218 4.83 24.52 10.57
N ALA A 219 5.61 24.54 9.48
CA ALA A 219 6.26 25.74 8.98
C ALA A 219 5.27 26.83 8.53
N GLN A 220 4.22 26.46 7.77
CA GLN A 220 3.17 27.41 7.37
C GLN A 220 2.41 27.95 8.58
N MET A 221 2.10 27.10 9.56
CA MET A 221 1.40 27.52 10.78
C MET A 221 2.23 28.51 11.60
N LEU A 222 3.53 28.24 11.78
CA LEU A 222 4.45 29.14 12.47
C LEU A 222 4.66 30.45 11.70
N ALA A 223 4.76 30.39 10.38
CA ALA A 223 4.85 31.58 9.55
C ALA A 223 3.61 32.47 9.68
N ALA A 224 2.41 31.89 9.64
CA ALA A 224 1.16 32.62 9.74
C ALA A 224 0.90 33.22 11.14
N ARG A 225 1.35 32.57 12.22
CA ARG A 225 0.97 32.93 13.60
C ARG A 225 2.10 33.55 14.43
N ARG A 226 3.34 33.44 13.99
CA ARG A 226 4.54 33.91 14.69
C ARG A 226 5.51 34.66 13.78
N SER A 227 5.08 34.98 12.55
CA SER A 227 5.88 35.66 11.53
C SER A 227 7.22 34.97 11.26
N VAL A 228 7.28 33.65 11.45
CA VAL A 228 8.49 32.86 11.19
C VAL A 228 8.71 32.81 9.68
N PRO A 229 9.86 33.27 9.16
CA PRO A 229 10.08 33.27 7.72
C PRO A 229 10.01 31.84 7.17
N MET A 230 9.03 31.56 6.31
CA MET A 230 9.00 30.31 5.57
C MET A 230 10.25 30.23 4.71
N SER A 231 10.95 29.09 4.75
CA SER A 231 12.19 28.92 3.99
C SER A 231 12.05 29.12 2.49
N SER A 232 10.82 28.94 1.97
CA SER A 232 10.38 29.19 0.59
C SER A 232 10.08 30.65 0.27
N HIS A 233 9.76 31.48 1.26
CA HIS A 233 9.44 32.91 1.08
C HIS A 233 10.61 33.84 1.38
N LEU A 234 11.74 33.29 1.83
CA LEU A 234 12.94 34.09 2.01
C LEU A 234 13.42 34.60 0.64
N PRO A 235 13.81 35.88 0.53
CA PRO A 235 14.16 36.50 -0.74
C PRO A 235 15.27 35.70 -1.43
N PRO A 236 15.28 35.69 -2.78
CA PRO A 236 16.30 35.00 -3.55
C PRO A 236 17.69 35.42 -3.05
N LEU A 237 18.55 34.44 -2.81
CA LEU A 237 19.90 34.72 -2.35
C LEU A 237 20.75 35.04 -3.57
N SER A 238 21.22 36.27 -3.67
CA SER A 238 22.14 36.66 -4.73
C SER A 238 23.59 36.36 -4.34
N LEU A 239 24.40 35.93 -5.31
CA LEU A 239 25.85 35.74 -5.11
C LEU A 239 26.55 37.00 -4.58
N PRO A 240 26.24 38.23 -5.06
CA PRO A 240 26.79 39.46 -4.48
C PRO A 240 26.55 39.58 -2.97
N LYS A 241 25.32 39.32 -2.51
CA LYS A 241 24.98 39.38 -1.08
C LYS A 241 25.77 38.35 -0.27
N MET A 242 25.91 37.13 -0.78
CA MET A 242 26.71 36.08 -0.14
C MET A 242 28.20 36.44 -0.07
N ARG A 243 28.74 37.11 -1.10
CA ARG A 243 30.14 37.57 -1.12
C ARG A 243 30.39 38.66 -0.08
N ILE A 244 29.46 39.59 0.10
CA ILE A 244 29.54 40.61 1.17
C ILE A 244 29.65 39.91 2.54
N TRP A 245 28.79 38.93 2.80
CA TRP A 245 28.85 38.13 4.03
C TRP A 245 30.16 37.36 4.18
N ALA A 246 30.67 36.78 3.09
CA ALA A 246 31.89 35.96 3.13
C ALA A 246 33.13 36.82 3.38
N ARG A 247 33.19 38.02 2.79
CA ARG A 247 34.25 39.01 3.06
C ARG A 247 34.20 39.52 4.48
N ALA A 248 33.01 39.83 5.00
CA ALA A 248 32.85 40.23 6.40
C ALA A 248 33.32 39.12 7.36
N HIS A 249 33.01 37.86 7.05
CA HIS A 249 33.49 36.71 7.81
C HIS A 249 35.02 36.56 7.74
N LYS A 250 35.63 36.71 6.55
CA LYS A 250 37.07 36.68 6.35
C LYS A 250 37.79 37.78 7.12
N ARG A 251 37.31 39.02 7.05
CA ARG A 251 37.87 40.15 7.81
C ARG A 251 37.86 39.87 9.31
N ARG A 252 36.80 39.24 9.83
CA ARG A 252 36.66 38.94 11.25
C ARG A 252 37.50 37.75 11.74
N THR A 253 37.69 36.73 10.91
CA THR A 253 38.25 35.44 11.34
C THR A 253 39.59 35.08 10.69
N GLY A 254 40.08 35.90 9.75
CA GLY A 254 41.21 35.59 8.89
C GLY A 254 40.92 34.56 7.79
N ASN A 255 39.87 33.74 7.95
CA ASN A 255 39.58 32.60 7.10
C ASN A 255 38.30 32.79 6.28
N TRP A 256 38.26 32.21 5.07
CA TRP A 256 37.01 32.11 4.31
C TRP A 256 36.04 31.14 5.00
N PRO A 257 34.73 31.40 4.91
CA PRO A 257 33.75 30.59 5.62
C PRO A 257 33.67 29.16 5.07
N THR A 258 33.62 28.19 5.98
CA THR A 258 33.32 26.79 5.69
C THR A 258 31.84 26.50 6.02
N PRO A 259 31.27 25.35 5.60
CA PRO A 259 29.89 25.00 5.97
C PRO A 259 29.68 24.91 7.49
N THR A 260 30.73 24.66 8.26
CA THR A 260 30.71 24.56 9.73
C THR A 260 30.99 25.89 10.43
N ALA A 261 31.29 26.98 9.72
CA ALA A 261 31.65 28.28 10.28
C ALA A 261 30.51 29.03 11.01
N GLY A 262 29.39 28.35 11.29
CA GLY A 262 28.32 28.85 12.14
C GLY A 262 27.37 29.87 11.49
N PRO A 263 26.73 30.74 12.31
CA PRO A 263 25.85 31.80 11.87
C PRO A 263 26.55 32.88 11.03
N ILE A 264 25.79 33.52 10.13
CA ILE A 264 26.28 34.62 9.30
C ILE A 264 25.99 35.95 9.98
N SER A 265 27.03 36.73 10.30
CA SER A 265 26.88 38.09 10.85
C SER A 265 26.13 38.99 9.87
N GLY A 266 25.14 39.74 10.34
CA GLY A 266 24.28 40.59 9.51
C GLY A 266 23.20 39.83 8.71
N ALA A 267 23.00 38.53 8.98
CA ALA A 267 21.93 37.74 8.38
C ALA A 267 21.26 36.82 9.41
N PRO A 268 20.34 37.36 10.25
CA PRO A 268 19.66 36.60 11.29
C PRO A 268 19.02 35.31 10.75
N GLY A 269 19.29 34.18 11.42
CA GLY A 269 18.77 32.86 11.04
C GLY A 269 19.45 32.20 9.83
N MET A 270 20.44 32.85 9.19
CA MET A 270 21.29 32.22 8.16
C MET A 270 22.56 31.64 8.77
N THR A 271 22.96 30.48 8.25
CA THR A 271 24.25 29.83 8.57
C THR A 271 24.99 29.51 7.29
N TRP A 272 26.31 29.37 7.37
CA TRP A 272 27.12 29.01 6.21
C TRP A 272 26.73 27.66 5.60
N ARG A 273 26.24 26.72 6.40
CA ARG A 273 25.64 25.45 5.94
C ARG A 273 24.41 25.65 5.05
N LYS A 274 23.52 26.60 5.39
CA LYS A 274 22.33 26.92 4.56
C LYS A 274 22.75 27.53 3.22
N VAL A 275 23.75 28.41 3.24
CA VAL A 275 24.32 29.00 2.00
C VAL A 275 24.97 27.92 1.14
N TYR A 276 25.80 27.05 1.73
CA TYR A 276 26.42 25.92 1.04
C TYR A 276 25.39 25.00 0.38
N ASN A 277 24.36 24.57 1.11
CA ASN A 277 23.30 23.73 0.55
C ASN A 277 22.54 24.44 -0.58
N SER A 278 22.30 25.74 -0.46
CA SER A 278 21.63 26.52 -1.52
C SER A 278 22.49 26.60 -2.78
N LEU A 279 23.80 26.81 -2.65
CA LEU A 279 24.75 26.80 -3.77
C LEU A 279 24.87 25.43 -4.43
N ARG A 280 24.87 24.35 -3.64
CA ARG A 280 25.01 22.97 -4.12
C ARG A 280 23.76 22.49 -4.85
N GLU A 281 22.59 22.72 -4.27
CA GLU A 281 21.31 22.19 -4.79
C GLU A 281 20.59 23.17 -5.73
N GLY A 282 21.00 24.44 -5.78
CA GLY A 282 20.36 25.47 -6.61
C GLY A 282 19.08 26.03 -5.99
N TYR A 283 19.00 26.09 -4.67
CA TYR A 283 17.85 26.68 -3.99
C TYR A 283 17.90 28.21 -4.04
N ARG A 284 16.72 28.84 -3.97
CA ARG A 284 16.55 30.32 -3.92
C ARG A 284 17.12 31.08 -5.11
N GLY A 285 16.98 30.51 -6.31
CA GLY A 285 17.38 31.16 -7.56
C GLY A 285 18.87 30.99 -7.92
N LEU A 286 19.61 30.17 -7.19
CA LEU A 286 21.01 29.88 -7.48
C LEU A 286 21.12 28.79 -8.56
N PRO A 287 22.18 28.80 -9.40
CA PRO A 287 22.34 27.87 -10.51
C PRO A 287 22.58 26.39 -10.11
N GLY A 288 22.88 26.12 -8.83
CA GLY A 288 23.22 24.78 -8.34
C GLY A 288 24.62 24.32 -8.75
N GLY A 289 25.13 23.27 -8.10
CA GLY A 289 26.44 22.69 -8.39
C GLY A 289 27.64 23.54 -7.96
N GLN A 290 27.44 24.57 -7.14
CA GLN A 290 28.52 25.43 -6.64
C GLN A 290 28.84 25.11 -5.17
N THR A 291 30.06 25.47 -4.75
CA THR A 291 30.51 25.39 -3.34
C THR A 291 30.82 26.79 -2.81
N LEU A 292 31.09 26.92 -1.51
CA LEU A 292 31.48 28.21 -0.90
C LEU A 292 32.77 28.80 -1.53
N ALA A 293 33.57 28.01 -2.24
CA ALA A 293 34.75 28.48 -2.95
C ALA A 293 34.41 29.54 -4.01
N VAL A 294 33.20 29.51 -4.58
CA VAL A 294 32.74 30.53 -5.55
C VAL A 294 32.66 31.94 -4.94
N LEU A 295 32.59 32.05 -3.62
CA LEU A 295 32.57 33.33 -2.92
C LEU A 295 33.97 33.95 -2.80
N ARG A 296 35.04 33.19 -3.08
CA ARG A 296 36.43 33.66 -3.03
C ARG A 296 36.86 34.42 -4.28
N THR A 297 36.22 34.14 -5.42
CA THR A 297 36.62 34.73 -6.71
C THR A 297 36.00 36.11 -6.87
N GLU A 298 36.84 37.13 -7.01
CA GLU A 298 36.43 38.54 -7.05
C GLU A 298 35.82 39.00 -8.37
N ARG A 299 35.79 38.15 -9.41
CA ARG A 299 35.22 38.56 -10.69
C ARG A 299 33.80 39.10 -10.48
N PRO A 300 33.57 40.40 -10.79
CA PRO A 300 32.22 40.95 -10.84
C PRO A 300 31.44 40.06 -11.79
N THR A 301 30.44 39.36 -11.27
CA THR A 301 29.39 38.83 -12.12
C THR A 301 28.38 39.95 -12.30
N GLU A 302 28.84 41.12 -12.77
CA GLU A 302 28.00 41.90 -13.65
C GLU A 302 27.71 40.95 -14.80
N SER A 303 26.46 40.54 -14.85
CA SER A 303 26.00 39.55 -15.80
C SER A 303 25.86 40.27 -17.14
N ALA A 304 27.00 40.54 -17.79
CA ALA A 304 27.04 40.40 -19.24
C ALA A 304 26.32 39.09 -19.54
N PRO A 305 25.31 39.07 -20.44
CA PRO A 305 24.59 37.86 -20.77
C PRO A 305 25.64 36.79 -21.01
N ARG A 306 25.63 35.75 -20.17
CA ARG A 306 26.65 34.69 -20.23
C ARG A 306 26.74 34.31 -21.72
N PRO A 307 27.94 34.31 -22.33
CA PRO A 307 28.08 33.87 -23.70
C PRO A 307 27.28 32.58 -23.80
N ARG A 308 26.30 32.57 -24.70
CA ARG A 308 25.41 31.42 -24.89
C ARG A 308 26.36 30.23 -24.95
N ARG A 309 26.24 29.31 -23.98
CA ARG A 309 27.10 28.14 -23.94
C ARG A 309 27.05 27.52 -25.32
N SER A 310 28.21 27.22 -25.88
CA SER A 310 28.31 26.76 -27.26
C SER A 310 27.29 25.65 -27.51
N PRO A 311 26.60 25.70 -28.66
CA PRO A 311 25.68 24.65 -29.04
C PRO A 311 26.41 23.30 -28.98
N LEU A 312 25.69 22.29 -28.51
CA LEU A 312 26.17 20.93 -28.44
C LEU A 312 25.36 20.09 -29.40
N THR A 313 26.03 19.21 -30.14
CA THR A 313 25.34 18.21 -30.95
C THR A 313 25.14 16.94 -30.14
N ASP A 314 24.13 16.16 -30.52
CA ASP A 314 23.89 14.84 -29.94
C ASP A 314 25.13 13.95 -30.12
N GLU A 315 25.80 14.04 -31.28
CA GLU A 315 27.03 13.31 -31.61
C GLU A 315 28.17 13.64 -30.65
N GLN A 316 28.32 14.91 -30.25
CA GLN A 316 29.35 15.32 -29.30
C GLN A 316 29.08 14.73 -27.91
N VAL A 317 27.82 14.72 -27.47
CA VAL A 317 27.43 14.09 -26.20
C VAL A 317 27.65 12.58 -26.25
N LEU A 318 27.33 11.94 -27.37
CA LEU A 318 27.56 10.51 -27.58
C LEU A 318 29.05 10.16 -27.56
N ALA A 319 29.91 10.95 -28.20
CA ALA A 319 31.36 10.75 -28.17
C ALA A 319 31.92 10.82 -26.74
N TRP A 320 31.45 11.77 -25.92
CA TRP A 320 31.82 11.82 -24.51
C TRP A 320 31.32 10.61 -23.72
N ALA A 321 30.15 10.09 -24.08
CA ALA A 321 29.58 8.94 -23.39
C ALA A 321 30.31 7.64 -23.76
N ASP A 322 30.70 7.51 -25.03
CA ASP A 322 31.56 6.44 -25.54
C ASP A 322 32.91 6.45 -24.79
N ALA A 323 33.56 7.62 -24.66
CA ALA A 323 34.82 7.76 -23.92
C ALA A 323 34.67 7.49 -22.41
N HIS A 324 33.55 7.87 -21.79
CA HIS A 324 33.24 7.49 -20.42
C HIS A 324 33.05 5.97 -20.27
N HIS A 325 32.32 5.35 -21.20
CA HIS A 325 32.09 3.91 -21.21
C HIS A 325 33.40 3.13 -21.39
N GLN A 326 34.25 3.54 -22.33
CA GLN A 326 35.58 2.95 -22.55
C GLN A 326 36.44 2.99 -21.27
N ARG A 327 36.40 4.10 -20.52
CA ARG A 327 37.19 4.24 -19.28
C ARG A 327 36.66 3.48 -18.08
N THR A 328 35.34 3.35 -17.97
CA THR A 328 34.71 2.87 -16.72
C THR A 328 33.98 1.52 -16.86
N GLY A 329 33.85 1.00 -18.09
CA GLY A 329 33.00 -0.14 -18.41
C GLY A 329 31.50 0.12 -18.17
N ARG A 330 31.11 1.38 -17.92
CA ARG A 330 29.73 1.78 -17.63
C ARG A 330 29.37 3.05 -18.39
N TRP A 331 28.21 3.04 -19.01
CA TRP A 331 27.67 4.22 -19.64
C TRP A 331 27.30 5.27 -18.58
N PRO A 332 27.49 6.56 -18.89
CA PRO A 332 27.25 7.63 -17.93
C PRO A 332 25.75 7.79 -17.63
N HIS A 333 25.44 8.21 -16.40
CA HIS A 333 24.13 8.66 -15.97
C HIS A 333 24.23 10.08 -15.39
N SER A 334 23.10 10.71 -15.06
CA SER A 334 23.05 12.11 -14.56
C SER A 334 23.85 12.39 -13.27
N ARG A 335 24.40 11.36 -12.63
CA ARG A 335 25.24 11.47 -11.41
C ARG A 335 26.68 11.00 -11.63
N SER A 336 27.09 10.68 -12.86
CA SER A 336 28.44 10.25 -13.19
C SER A 336 29.51 11.34 -13.04
N GLY A 337 29.11 12.58 -12.72
CA GLY A 337 30.05 13.66 -12.36
C GLY A 337 30.47 14.54 -13.55
N PRO A 338 31.69 15.12 -13.51
CA PRO A 338 32.23 15.97 -14.57
C PRO A 338 32.56 15.17 -15.85
N ILE A 339 32.62 15.85 -17.00
CA ILE A 339 33.00 15.28 -18.30
C ILE A 339 34.45 15.69 -18.61
N PRO A 340 35.43 14.77 -18.52
CA PRO A 340 36.85 15.07 -18.72
C PRO A 340 37.19 15.68 -20.08
N GLU A 341 36.46 15.29 -21.12
CA GLU A 341 36.58 15.76 -22.50
C GLU A 341 36.01 17.18 -22.69
N ALA A 342 35.31 17.72 -21.71
CA ALA A 342 34.65 19.03 -21.76
C ALA A 342 34.76 19.75 -20.40
N PRO A 343 35.90 20.41 -20.11
CA PRO A 343 36.11 21.13 -18.87
C PRO A 343 34.98 22.14 -18.58
N GLY A 344 34.33 21.95 -17.42
CA GLY A 344 33.18 22.77 -17.00
C GLY A 344 31.80 22.18 -17.30
N GLU A 345 31.73 21.06 -18.04
CA GLU A 345 30.51 20.29 -18.22
C GLU A 345 30.38 19.12 -17.24
N THR A 346 29.13 18.75 -16.95
CA THR A 346 28.80 17.62 -16.07
C THR A 346 27.67 16.83 -16.69
N TRP A 347 27.62 15.52 -16.44
CA TRP A 347 26.54 14.66 -16.93
C TRP A 347 25.15 15.13 -16.45
N ARG A 348 25.05 15.74 -15.26
CA ARG A 348 23.81 16.36 -14.75
C ARG A 348 23.38 17.59 -15.54
N ALA A 349 24.32 18.35 -16.08
CA ALA A 349 24.03 19.54 -16.89
C ALA A 349 23.56 19.14 -18.29
N ILE A 350 24.21 18.14 -18.89
CA ILE A 350 23.81 17.55 -20.17
C ILE A 350 22.43 16.91 -20.07
N ASP A 351 22.19 16.08 -19.05
CA ASP A 351 20.88 15.45 -18.83
C ASP A 351 19.74 16.47 -18.72
N ARG A 352 19.96 17.58 -18.00
CA ARG A 352 18.99 18.69 -17.92
C ARG A 352 18.81 19.44 -19.23
N ALA A 353 19.86 19.59 -20.03
CA ALA A 353 19.78 20.24 -21.33
C ALA A 353 18.94 19.41 -22.31
N LEU A 354 19.12 18.08 -22.31
CA LEU A 354 18.31 17.13 -23.08
C LEU A 354 16.83 17.20 -22.69
N HIS A 355 16.51 17.12 -21.38
CA HIS A 355 15.12 17.25 -20.91
C HIS A 355 14.44 18.55 -21.35
N ALA A 356 15.21 19.64 -21.41
CA ALA A 356 14.70 20.98 -21.70
C ALA A 356 14.80 21.37 -23.18
N GLY A 357 15.35 20.51 -24.06
CA GLY A 357 15.61 20.84 -25.47
C GLY A 357 16.50 22.07 -25.65
N ARG A 358 17.55 22.21 -24.83
CA ARG A 358 18.44 23.39 -24.84
C ARG A 358 19.80 23.05 -25.46
N ARG A 359 20.47 24.09 -25.97
CA ARG A 359 21.81 24.01 -26.60
C ARG A 359 21.84 23.23 -27.92
N GLU A 360 20.74 23.28 -28.68
CA GLU A 360 20.60 22.58 -29.98
C GLU A 360 20.63 21.05 -29.89
N LEU A 361 20.62 20.50 -28.67
CA LEU A 361 20.43 19.07 -28.45
C LEU A 361 18.99 18.68 -28.80
N THR A 362 18.82 17.54 -29.46
CA THR A 362 17.49 16.97 -29.70
C THR A 362 16.80 16.78 -28.36
N GLN A 363 15.57 17.27 -28.22
CA GLN A 363 14.83 17.10 -26.98
C GLN A 363 14.53 15.61 -26.76
N THR A 364 15.40 14.96 -25.98
CA THR A 364 15.21 13.61 -25.49
C THR A 364 14.85 13.68 -24.01
N ASN A 365 14.05 12.74 -23.52
CA ASN A 365 13.58 12.79 -22.13
C ASN A 365 14.72 12.63 -21.10
N SER A 366 15.94 12.22 -21.48
CA SER A 366 17.12 12.13 -20.60
C SER A 366 18.38 11.71 -21.38
N LEU A 367 19.56 11.83 -20.76
CA LEU A 367 20.81 11.23 -21.26
C LEU A 367 20.68 9.73 -21.52
N VAL A 368 19.92 9.03 -20.67
CA VAL A 368 19.68 7.60 -20.83
C VAL A 368 18.88 7.32 -22.10
N CYS A 369 17.94 8.19 -22.46
CA CYS A 369 17.19 8.08 -23.72
C CYS A 369 18.10 8.17 -24.94
N LEU A 370 18.97 9.19 -24.96
CA LEU A 370 19.89 9.43 -26.06
C LEU A 370 20.82 8.24 -26.29
N LEU A 371 21.36 7.68 -25.21
CA LEU A 371 22.24 6.50 -25.27
C LEU A 371 21.51 5.23 -25.68
N ALA A 372 20.29 5.02 -25.19
CA ALA A 372 19.48 3.87 -25.60
C ALA A 372 19.11 3.94 -27.08
N GLU A 373 18.79 5.11 -27.60
CA GLU A 373 18.40 5.31 -29.01
C GLU A 373 19.57 5.18 -29.98
N ARG A 374 20.75 5.73 -29.65
CA ARG A 374 21.87 5.86 -30.59
C ARG A 374 23.02 4.87 -30.38
N ARG A 375 23.02 4.10 -29.28
CA ARG A 375 24.07 3.12 -28.94
C ARG A 375 23.53 1.77 -28.48
N ASP A 376 22.23 1.52 -28.65
CA ASP A 376 21.50 0.33 -28.17
C ASP A 376 21.84 -0.01 -26.70
N TRP A 377 22.11 1.03 -25.90
CA TRP A 377 22.47 0.84 -24.50
C TRP A 377 21.23 0.54 -23.67
N ARG A 378 21.05 -0.74 -23.34
CA ARG A 378 19.94 -1.23 -22.53
C ARG A 378 20.39 -1.42 -21.08
N THR A 379 20.34 -0.35 -20.27
CA THR A 379 20.25 -0.57 -18.82
C THR A 379 18.85 -0.99 -18.41
N HIS A 380 18.77 -1.85 -17.41
CA HIS A 380 17.56 -2.41 -16.82
C HIS A 380 16.54 -1.42 -16.18
N PRO A 381 16.59 -0.08 -16.41
CA PRO A 381 15.38 0.72 -16.26
C PRO A 381 15.03 1.56 -17.50
N TYR A 382 15.79 1.53 -18.60
CA TYR A 382 15.35 2.19 -19.82
C TYR A 382 14.39 1.28 -20.58
N THR A 383 13.15 1.34 -20.13
CA THR A 383 12.04 0.68 -20.82
C THR A 383 11.52 1.67 -21.88
N PRO A 384 11.52 1.31 -23.18
CA PRO A 384 11.27 2.23 -24.29
C PRO A 384 9.90 2.93 -24.16
N GLN A 385 9.71 4.07 -24.83
CA GLN A 385 8.40 4.71 -24.85
C GLN A 385 7.35 3.72 -25.38
N LEU A 386 6.23 3.62 -24.67
CA LEU A 386 5.12 2.77 -25.08
C LEU A 386 4.03 3.62 -25.70
N ARG A 387 3.52 3.17 -26.84
CA ARG A 387 2.31 3.72 -27.45
C ARG A 387 1.14 2.81 -27.08
N SER A 388 -0.04 3.39 -26.83
CA SER A 388 -1.26 2.61 -26.57
C SER A 388 -1.50 1.55 -27.65
N ARG A 389 -1.30 1.89 -28.93
CA ARG A 389 -1.40 0.97 -30.06
C ARG A 389 -0.49 -0.27 -29.95
N GLN A 390 0.71 -0.10 -29.43
CA GLN A 390 1.66 -1.20 -29.24
C GLN A 390 1.20 -2.15 -28.12
N ILE A 391 0.73 -1.57 -27.00
CA ILE A 391 0.16 -2.35 -25.89
C ILE A 391 -1.08 -3.14 -26.35
N LEU A 392 -1.94 -2.52 -27.16
CA LEU A 392 -3.13 -3.15 -27.73
C LEU A 392 -2.75 -4.31 -28.67
N ALA A 393 -1.73 -4.12 -29.53
CA ALA A 393 -1.23 -5.17 -30.42
C ALA A 393 -0.69 -6.38 -29.63
N TRP A 394 0.11 -6.14 -28.58
CA TRP A 394 0.57 -7.20 -27.68
C TRP A 394 -0.59 -7.90 -26.98
N ALA A 395 -1.61 -7.15 -26.56
CA ALA A 395 -2.74 -7.72 -25.86
C ALA A 395 -3.61 -8.58 -26.77
N ALA A 396 -3.79 -8.17 -28.03
CA ALA A 396 -4.45 -8.96 -29.06
C ALA A 396 -3.67 -10.24 -29.38
N ALA A 397 -2.34 -10.17 -29.47
CA ALA A 397 -1.50 -11.35 -29.67
C ALA A 397 -1.59 -12.34 -28.49
N HIS A 398 -1.55 -11.83 -27.25
CA HIS A 398 -1.80 -12.63 -26.05
C HIS A 398 -3.19 -13.28 -26.07
N HIS A 399 -4.24 -12.53 -26.43
CA HIS A 399 -5.59 -13.07 -26.51
C HIS A 399 -5.72 -14.17 -27.58
N ARG A 400 -5.08 -14.01 -28.74
CA ARG A 400 -5.05 -15.06 -29.78
C ARG A 400 -4.38 -16.35 -29.28
N ARG A 401 -3.33 -16.24 -28.46
CA ARG A 401 -2.58 -17.39 -27.94
C ARG A 401 -3.27 -18.09 -26.77
N GLU A 402 -3.72 -17.33 -25.79
CA GLU A 402 -4.21 -17.85 -24.51
C GLU A 402 -5.74 -17.89 -24.40
N GLY A 403 -6.46 -17.43 -25.43
CA GLY A 403 -7.93 -17.30 -25.41
C GLY A 403 -8.46 -16.31 -24.36
N SER A 404 -7.58 -15.53 -23.73
CA SER A 404 -7.93 -14.59 -22.67
C SER A 404 -7.10 -13.31 -22.77
N TRP A 405 -7.74 -12.18 -22.44
CA TRP A 405 -7.07 -10.88 -22.47
C TRP A 405 -6.11 -10.77 -21.27
N PRO A 406 -4.93 -10.17 -21.47
CA PRO A 406 -3.92 -10.10 -20.43
C PRO A 406 -4.36 -9.22 -19.26
N ASN A 407 -3.85 -9.55 -18.08
CA ASN A 407 -3.94 -8.72 -16.89
C ASN A 407 -2.54 -8.52 -16.29
N GLN A 408 -2.40 -7.70 -15.24
CA GLN A 408 -1.09 -7.42 -14.60
C GLN A 408 -0.33 -8.67 -14.12
N ARG A 409 -0.97 -9.84 -14.02
CA ARG A 409 -0.38 -11.13 -13.61
C ARG A 409 -0.12 -12.08 -14.77
N SER A 410 -0.39 -11.68 -16.01
CA SER A 410 -0.19 -12.51 -17.20
C SER A 410 1.29 -12.76 -17.55
N GLY A 411 2.24 -12.28 -16.74
CA GLY A 411 3.65 -12.59 -16.88
C GLY A 411 4.38 -11.78 -17.96
N PRO A 412 5.44 -12.33 -18.57
CA PRO A 412 6.24 -11.67 -19.61
C PRO A 412 5.46 -11.51 -20.92
N ILE A 413 5.88 -10.55 -21.75
CA ILE A 413 5.29 -10.27 -23.07
C ILE A 413 6.23 -10.87 -24.14
N PRO A 414 5.87 -11.98 -24.81
CA PRO A 414 6.75 -12.62 -25.81
C PRO A 414 7.17 -11.68 -26.95
N GLU A 415 6.29 -10.77 -27.32
CA GLU A 415 6.50 -9.78 -28.38
C GLU A 415 7.41 -8.61 -27.95
N ALA A 416 7.82 -8.56 -26.68
CA ALA A 416 8.67 -7.53 -26.11
C ALA A 416 9.58 -8.10 -25.00
N PRO A 417 10.72 -8.72 -25.35
CA PRO A 417 11.66 -9.27 -24.39
C PRO A 417 12.06 -8.26 -23.31
N GLY A 418 11.91 -8.63 -22.04
CA GLY A 418 12.15 -7.76 -20.88
C GLY A 418 10.92 -6.99 -20.38
N GLU A 419 9.80 -7.00 -21.11
CA GLU A 419 8.53 -6.44 -20.63
C GLU A 419 7.66 -7.48 -19.95
N THR A 420 6.88 -7.01 -18.97
CA THR A 420 5.84 -7.80 -18.32
C THR A 420 4.53 -7.05 -18.36
N TRP A 421 3.41 -7.77 -18.31
CA TRP A 421 2.10 -7.12 -18.20
C TRP A 421 1.96 -6.25 -16.96
N ARG A 422 2.76 -6.52 -15.91
CA ARG A 422 2.85 -5.69 -14.71
C ARG A 422 3.54 -4.36 -14.96
N SER A 423 4.71 -4.36 -15.60
CA SER A 423 5.45 -3.12 -15.94
C SER A 423 4.61 -2.21 -16.85
N VAL A 424 3.86 -2.81 -17.78
CA VAL A 424 2.93 -2.09 -18.66
C VAL A 424 1.75 -1.50 -17.89
N ASP A 425 1.10 -2.26 -16.98
CA ASP A 425 -0.02 -1.74 -16.17
C ASP A 425 0.44 -0.61 -15.23
N ASP A 426 1.62 -0.74 -14.62
CA ASP A 426 2.19 0.30 -13.77
C ASP A 426 2.52 1.58 -14.57
N ALA A 427 3.06 1.42 -15.78
CA ALA A 427 3.35 2.55 -16.66
C ALA A 427 2.08 3.32 -17.07
N LEU A 428 1.00 2.59 -17.42
CA LEU A 428 -0.31 3.18 -17.70
C LEU A 428 -0.87 3.93 -16.47
N ARG A 429 -0.80 3.32 -15.28
CA ARG A 429 -1.34 3.94 -14.04
C ARG A 429 -0.62 5.22 -13.69
N LEU A 430 0.71 5.20 -13.78
CA LEU A 430 1.58 6.31 -13.41
C LEU A 430 1.68 7.37 -14.51
N GLY A 431 1.30 7.05 -15.75
CA GLY A 431 1.48 7.92 -16.91
C GLY A 431 2.96 8.11 -17.26
N THR A 432 3.75 7.04 -17.14
CA THR A 432 5.18 7.05 -17.49
C THR A 432 5.38 6.46 -18.90
N ARG A 433 6.58 6.57 -19.46
CA ARG A 433 6.94 6.03 -20.79
C ARG A 433 6.10 6.59 -21.96
N GLY A 434 5.60 7.82 -21.84
CA GLY A 434 4.80 8.47 -22.89
C GLY A 434 3.32 8.09 -22.90
N LEU A 435 2.85 7.33 -21.90
CA LEU A 435 1.45 6.89 -21.82
C LEU A 435 0.56 7.90 -21.08
N PRO A 436 -0.73 7.97 -21.42
CA PRO A 436 -1.69 8.84 -20.73
C PRO A 436 -1.85 8.42 -19.26
N ARG A 437 -1.82 9.40 -18.35
CA ARG A 437 -1.86 9.16 -16.89
C ARG A 437 -3.24 8.65 -16.44
N ARG A 438 -3.24 7.72 -15.47
CA ARG A 438 -4.44 7.16 -14.80
C ARG A 438 -5.30 6.21 -15.65
N VAL A 439 -4.75 5.64 -16.70
CA VAL A 439 -5.37 4.49 -17.38
C VAL A 439 -4.78 3.23 -16.76
N CYS A 440 -5.53 2.14 -16.62
CA CYS A 440 -4.96 0.83 -16.32
C CYS A 440 -5.11 -0.06 -17.56
N LEU A 441 -4.33 -1.12 -17.68
CA LEU A 441 -4.39 -2.06 -18.81
C LEU A 441 -5.82 -2.53 -19.06
N ALA A 442 -6.52 -2.92 -17.99
CA ALA A 442 -7.91 -3.36 -18.10
C ALA A 442 -8.87 -2.26 -18.59
N ARG A 443 -8.58 -0.97 -18.32
CA ARG A 443 -9.39 0.16 -18.82
C ARG A 443 -9.07 0.45 -20.28
N LEU A 444 -7.79 0.47 -20.66
CA LEU A 444 -7.35 0.63 -22.04
C LEU A 444 -7.99 -0.44 -22.95
N LEU A 445 -7.95 -1.70 -22.50
CA LEU A 445 -8.59 -2.83 -23.17
C LEU A 445 -10.12 -2.70 -23.25
N ALA A 446 -10.76 -2.15 -22.21
CA ALA A 446 -12.20 -1.93 -22.22
C ALA A 446 -12.63 -0.84 -23.20
N GLU A 447 -11.84 0.24 -23.31
CA GLU A 447 -12.13 1.37 -24.19
C GLU A 447 -11.93 0.99 -25.67
N GLU A 448 -10.87 0.25 -25.99
CA GLU A 448 -10.46 0.00 -27.39
C GLU A 448 -11.08 -1.27 -27.99
N TYR A 449 -11.24 -2.33 -27.18
CA TYR A 449 -11.79 -3.61 -27.65
C TYR A 449 -13.16 -3.93 -27.05
N GLY A 450 -13.78 -2.99 -26.32
CA GLY A 450 -15.05 -3.23 -25.64
C GLY A 450 -14.96 -4.33 -24.57
N ILE A 451 -13.75 -4.67 -24.11
CA ILE A 451 -13.53 -5.77 -23.18
C ILE A 451 -14.16 -5.43 -21.83
N ARG A 452 -14.93 -6.38 -21.30
CA ARG A 452 -15.56 -6.22 -20.00
C ARG A 452 -14.51 -6.15 -18.88
N ASN A 453 -14.26 -4.94 -18.37
CA ASN A 453 -13.50 -4.73 -17.14
C ASN A 453 -14.46 -4.66 -15.95
N ARG A 454 -14.00 -5.07 -14.75
CA ARG A 454 -14.74 -4.96 -13.47
C ARG A 454 -15.40 -3.60 -13.25
N THR A 455 -14.81 -2.53 -13.79
CA THR A 455 -15.30 -1.15 -13.68
C THR A 455 -16.35 -0.76 -14.72
N ASN A 456 -16.47 -1.50 -15.84
CA ASN A 456 -17.40 -1.23 -16.94
C ASN A 456 -18.37 -2.40 -17.19
N LEU A 457 -18.69 -3.16 -16.15
CA LEU A 457 -19.68 -4.22 -16.27
C LEU A 457 -21.09 -3.61 -16.23
N PRO A 458 -22.01 -4.07 -17.09
CA PRO A 458 -23.38 -3.57 -17.11
C PRO A 458 -24.02 -3.71 -15.74
N ARG A 459 -24.73 -2.67 -15.31
CA ARG A 459 -25.52 -2.69 -14.08
C ARG A 459 -26.64 -3.72 -14.23
N PHE A 460 -26.94 -4.43 -13.15
CA PHE A 460 -28.04 -5.37 -13.11
C PHE A 460 -29.09 -4.93 -12.11
N THR A 461 -30.35 -5.16 -12.46
CA THR A 461 -31.46 -5.02 -11.52
C THR A 461 -31.68 -6.36 -10.81
N HIS A 462 -32.24 -6.32 -9.59
CA HIS A 462 -32.65 -7.53 -8.89
C HIS A 462 -33.61 -8.38 -9.73
N ALA A 463 -34.50 -7.74 -10.51
CA ALA A 463 -35.43 -8.42 -11.41
C ALA A 463 -34.72 -9.25 -12.50
N ARG A 464 -33.66 -8.70 -13.11
CA ARG A 464 -32.89 -9.41 -14.14
C ARG A 464 -32.15 -10.62 -13.57
N VAL A 465 -31.51 -10.46 -12.42
CA VAL A 465 -30.85 -11.59 -11.73
C VAL A 465 -31.89 -12.65 -11.34
N TRP A 466 -33.08 -12.23 -10.90
CA TRP A 466 -34.18 -13.15 -10.57
C TRP A 466 -34.68 -13.95 -11.78
N ALA A 467 -34.84 -13.31 -12.94
CA ALA A 467 -35.23 -13.99 -14.17
C ALA A 467 -34.21 -15.08 -14.56
N TRP A 468 -32.91 -14.80 -14.44
CA TRP A 468 -31.85 -15.80 -14.66
C TRP A 468 -31.91 -16.94 -13.65
N LEU A 469 -32.16 -16.62 -12.36
CA LEU A 469 -32.30 -17.63 -11.31
C LEU A 469 -33.45 -18.59 -11.62
N GLN A 470 -34.60 -18.06 -12.04
CA GLN A 470 -35.79 -18.85 -12.40
C GLN A 470 -35.54 -19.69 -13.66
N SER A 471 -34.90 -19.11 -14.68
CA SER A 471 -34.53 -19.84 -15.91
C SER A 471 -33.61 -21.02 -15.60
N HIS A 472 -32.58 -20.81 -14.77
CA HIS A 472 -31.70 -21.88 -14.32
C HIS A 472 -32.45 -22.95 -13.53
N PHE A 473 -33.32 -22.56 -12.58
CA PHE A 473 -34.12 -23.51 -11.79
C PHE A 473 -35.06 -24.35 -12.66
N ARG A 474 -35.74 -23.75 -13.65
CA ARG A 474 -36.61 -24.48 -14.57
C ARG A 474 -35.87 -25.56 -15.35
N ARG A 475 -34.63 -25.28 -15.75
CA ARG A 475 -33.79 -26.24 -16.52
C ARG A 475 -33.21 -27.34 -15.65
N THR A 476 -32.68 -27.01 -14.46
CA THR A 476 -31.86 -27.95 -13.68
C THR A 476 -32.59 -28.53 -12.48
N GLY A 477 -33.79 -28.01 -12.13
CA GLY A 477 -34.50 -28.32 -10.90
C GLY A 477 -33.80 -27.82 -9.62
N LYS A 478 -32.69 -27.08 -9.75
CA LYS A 478 -31.87 -26.58 -8.63
C LYS A 478 -31.62 -25.09 -8.79
N TRP A 479 -31.63 -24.35 -7.68
CA TRP A 479 -31.26 -22.93 -7.73
C TRP A 479 -29.74 -22.82 -7.83
N PRO A 480 -29.21 -21.91 -8.66
CA PRO A 480 -27.77 -21.78 -8.83
C PRO A 480 -27.15 -21.12 -7.60
N HIS A 481 -25.91 -21.48 -7.32
CA HIS A 481 -25.03 -20.86 -6.34
C HIS A 481 -23.78 -20.32 -7.05
N ALA A 482 -22.87 -19.68 -6.32
CA ALA A 482 -21.67 -19.05 -6.88
C ALA A 482 -20.78 -20.00 -7.71
N ALA A 483 -20.90 -21.32 -7.54
CA ALA A 483 -20.12 -22.31 -8.30
C ALA A 483 -20.91 -22.99 -9.43
N SER A 484 -22.14 -22.57 -9.72
CA SER A 484 -22.99 -23.13 -10.79
C SER A 484 -22.55 -22.75 -12.22
N GLY A 485 -21.30 -22.30 -12.40
CA GLY A 485 -20.71 -21.98 -13.70
C GLY A 485 -21.24 -20.71 -14.36
N GLN A 486 -21.38 -20.77 -15.68
CA GLN A 486 -21.89 -19.68 -16.52
C GLN A 486 -23.41 -19.53 -16.40
N VAL A 487 -23.90 -18.30 -16.61
CA VAL A 487 -25.33 -18.02 -16.73
C VAL A 487 -25.72 -18.25 -18.17
N ILE A 488 -26.49 -19.30 -18.47
CA ILE A 488 -26.84 -19.69 -19.86
C ILE A 488 -27.53 -18.53 -20.60
N ASP A 489 -28.43 -17.82 -19.93
CA ASP A 489 -29.17 -16.68 -20.51
C ASP A 489 -28.34 -15.38 -20.56
N ALA A 490 -27.08 -15.43 -20.12
CA ALA A 490 -26.10 -14.35 -20.18
C ALA A 490 -24.67 -14.94 -20.19
N PRO A 491 -24.20 -15.51 -21.32
CA PRO A 491 -22.99 -16.33 -21.39
C PRO A 491 -21.72 -15.62 -20.90
N ALA A 492 -21.69 -14.29 -21.00
CA ALA A 492 -20.61 -13.44 -20.50
C ALA A 492 -20.65 -13.21 -18.97
N GLU A 493 -21.59 -13.84 -18.26
CA GLU A 493 -21.74 -13.80 -16.81
C GLU A 493 -21.56 -15.18 -16.18
N THR A 494 -21.05 -15.18 -14.95
CA THR A 494 -20.99 -16.38 -14.11
C THR A 494 -21.75 -16.13 -12.82
N TRP A 495 -22.30 -17.20 -12.25
CA TRP A 495 -22.97 -17.09 -10.95
C TRP A 495 -22.02 -16.59 -9.86
N LYS A 496 -20.72 -16.91 -9.96
CA LYS A 496 -19.67 -16.35 -9.09
C LYS A 496 -19.59 -14.83 -9.19
N ALA A 497 -19.55 -14.29 -10.41
CA ALA A 497 -19.44 -12.85 -10.64
C ALA A 497 -20.68 -12.10 -10.13
N ILE A 498 -21.86 -12.68 -10.32
CA ILE A 498 -23.13 -12.14 -9.79
C ILE A 498 -23.14 -12.15 -8.26
N ASP A 499 -22.72 -13.26 -7.62
CA ASP A 499 -22.67 -13.35 -6.15
C ASP A 499 -21.68 -12.34 -5.54
N VAL A 500 -20.50 -12.17 -6.15
CA VAL A 500 -19.52 -11.16 -5.74
C VAL A 500 -20.09 -9.75 -5.89
N ALA A 501 -20.81 -9.48 -6.99
CA ALA A 501 -21.44 -8.18 -7.19
C ALA A 501 -22.49 -7.87 -6.12
N LEU A 502 -23.31 -8.87 -5.74
CA LEU A 502 -24.29 -8.75 -4.66
C LEU A 502 -23.62 -8.52 -3.29
N ARG A 503 -22.56 -9.28 -2.96
CA ARG A 503 -21.87 -9.15 -1.65
C ARG A 503 -21.22 -7.81 -1.44
N HIS A 504 -20.59 -7.27 -2.48
CA HIS A 504 -19.80 -6.05 -2.37
C HIS A 504 -20.51 -4.79 -2.86
N GLY A 505 -21.76 -4.89 -3.32
CA GLY A 505 -22.52 -3.76 -3.84
C GLY A 505 -21.98 -3.24 -5.17
N TYR A 506 -21.47 -4.13 -6.01
CA TYR A 506 -21.05 -3.77 -7.37
C TYR A 506 -22.23 -3.87 -8.35
N ARG A 507 -22.06 -3.31 -9.55
CA ARG A 507 -23.06 -3.37 -10.63
C ARG A 507 -24.46 -2.85 -10.26
N GLY A 508 -24.55 -1.91 -9.31
CA GLY A 508 -25.81 -1.27 -8.91
C GLY A 508 -26.55 -1.94 -7.75
N PHE A 509 -25.95 -2.95 -7.11
CA PHE A 509 -26.51 -3.56 -5.90
C PHE A 509 -26.08 -2.84 -4.62
N ALA A 510 -26.88 -2.95 -3.55
CA ALA A 510 -26.45 -2.61 -2.20
C ALA A 510 -25.51 -3.70 -1.66
N ALA A 511 -24.46 -3.31 -0.94
CA ALA A 511 -23.53 -4.26 -0.34
C ALA A 511 -24.22 -5.13 0.74
N GLY A 512 -23.66 -6.33 0.99
CA GLY A 512 -24.19 -7.27 1.98
C GLY A 512 -25.31 -8.18 1.47
N GLN A 513 -25.65 -8.15 0.18
CA GLN A 513 -26.52 -9.14 -0.44
C GLN A 513 -25.72 -10.42 -0.80
N SER A 514 -26.40 -11.49 -1.18
CA SER A 514 -25.79 -12.66 -1.83
C SER A 514 -26.85 -13.38 -2.65
N LEU A 515 -26.46 -14.26 -3.58
CA LEU A 515 -27.43 -15.10 -4.28
C LEU A 515 -28.33 -15.86 -3.29
N GLY A 516 -27.74 -16.37 -2.21
CA GLY A 516 -28.46 -17.06 -1.15
C GLY A 516 -29.47 -16.17 -0.40
N ARG A 517 -29.07 -14.94 -0.04
CA ARG A 517 -29.97 -13.98 0.62
C ARG A 517 -31.11 -13.53 -0.30
N LEU A 518 -30.80 -13.28 -1.58
CA LEU A 518 -31.78 -12.92 -2.59
C LEU A 518 -32.83 -14.04 -2.78
N LEU A 519 -32.38 -15.30 -2.82
CA LEU A 519 -33.25 -16.48 -2.87
C LEU A 519 -34.09 -16.66 -1.60
N ALA A 520 -33.51 -16.46 -0.42
CA ALA A 520 -34.24 -16.57 0.85
C ALA A 520 -35.36 -15.53 0.96
N ALA A 521 -35.05 -14.26 0.65
CA ALA A 521 -35.99 -13.15 0.71
C ALA A 521 -37.23 -13.36 -0.19
N ARG A 522 -37.04 -13.90 -1.40
CA ARG A 522 -38.13 -14.12 -2.37
C ARG A 522 -38.93 -15.40 -2.14
N ARG A 523 -38.36 -16.41 -1.49
CA ARG A 523 -39.07 -17.68 -1.20
C ARG A 523 -39.94 -17.63 0.06
N GLY A 524 -40.03 -16.47 0.74
CA GLY A 524 -40.69 -16.35 2.04
C GLY A 524 -40.03 -17.23 3.12
N ALA A 525 -38.86 -17.80 2.83
CA ALA A 525 -38.16 -18.71 3.72
C ALA A 525 -37.27 -17.86 4.62
N LYS A 526 -37.51 -17.91 5.94
CA LYS A 526 -36.67 -17.28 6.97
C LYS A 526 -35.19 -17.39 6.56
N PRO A 527 -34.44 -16.27 6.46
CA PRO A 527 -33.05 -16.32 6.04
C PRO A 527 -32.29 -17.20 7.02
N ARG A 528 -31.63 -18.25 6.51
CA ARG A 528 -30.72 -19.05 7.33
C ARG A 528 -29.55 -18.16 7.74
N GLY A 529 -29.46 -17.89 9.04
CA GLY A 529 -28.44 -17.10 9.71
C GLY A 529 -27.05 -17.72 9.63
#